data_AF-A0A1L5F828-F1
#
_entry.id   AF-A0A1L5F828-F1
#
_cell.length_a   1.000
_cell.length_b   1.000
_cell.length_c   1.000
_cell.angle_alpha   90.00
_cell.angle_beta   90.00
_cell.angle_gamma   90.00
#
_symmetry.space_group_name_H-M   'P 1'
#
loop_
_entity.id
_entity.type
_entity.pdbx_description
1 polymer ?
#
loop_
_entity_poly.entity_id
_entity_poly.type
_entity_poly.pdbx_seq_one_letter_code
_entity_poly.pdbx_strand_id
1 'polypeptide(L)'
;MKNRVEELFSFIQERYLWQFYSRSWDREENIKGILDATFEICTGKHVKDETLMDKYFYTEGKAFSEVIKKKFPWFLELDESEKKSVINDLQIKLLDVVVTRSLNAELKNPNY
;
A
#
# COMPACT_ATOMS: atom_id res chain seq x y z
N MET A 1 -3.34 15.05 -9.41
CA MET A 1 -3.66 13.92 -8.51
C MET A 1 -3.74 12.58 -9.27
N LYS A 2 -4.63 12.39 -10.27
CA LYS A 2 -4.71 11.11 -11.03
C LYS A 2 -3.37 10.59 -11.56
N ASN A 3 -2.51 11.45 -12.12
CA ASN A 3 -1.21 11.03 -12.64
C ASN A 3 -0.26 10.49 -11.54
N ARG A 4 -0.25 11.16 -10.38
CA ARG A 4 0.56 10.79 -9.20
C ARG A 4 0.17 9.43 -8.62
N VAL A 5 -1.14 9.15 -8.54
CA VAL A 5 -1.64 7.84 -8.08
C VAL A 5 -1.28 6.75 -9.09
N GLU A 6 -1.36 7.02 -10.39
CA GLU A 6 -0.99 6.06 -11.44
C GLU A 6 0.50 5.70 -11.42
N GLU A 7 1.38 6.67 -11.16
CA GLU A 7 2.82 6.44 -11.01
C GLU A 7 3.12 5.45 -9.88
N LEU A 8 2.57 5.70 -8.68
CA LEU A 8 2.75 4.81 -7.53
C LEU A 8 2.10 3.45 -7.77
N PHE A 9 0.91 3.42 -8.35
CA PHE A 9 0.21 2.18 -8.69
C PHE A 9 1.03 1.32 -9.65
N SER A 10 1.51 1.90 -10.75
CA SER A 10 2.30 1.19 -11.76
C SER A 10 3.57 0.62 -11.13
N PHE A 11 4.26 1.43 -10.32
CA PHE A 11 5.45 0.96 -9.61
C PHE A 11 5.15 -0.21 -8.67
N ILE A 12 4.03 -0.14 -7.93
CA ILE A 12 3.65 -1.23 -7.02
C ILE A 12 3.38 -2.52 -7.78
N GLN A 13 2.61 -2.43 -8.87
CA GLN A 13 2.30 -3.58 -9.73
C GLN A 13 3.57 -4.25 -10.27
N GLU A 14 4.62 -3.49 -10.58
CA GLU A 14 5.88 -4.01 -11.10
C GLU A 14 6.83 -4.59 -10.04
N ARG A 15 6.71 -4.19 -8.76
CA ARG A 15 7.78 -4.40 -7.77
C ARG A 15 7.38 -5.13 -6.52
N TYR A 16 6.14 -4.98 -6.06
CA TYR A 16 5.70 -5.60 -4.82
C TYR A 16 4.89 -6.86 -5.09
N LEU A 17 4.85 -7.74 -4.08
CA LEU A 17 4.11 -9.01 -4.14
C LEU A 17 3.02 -9.09 -3.06
N TRP A 18 3.07 -8.23 -2.03
CA TRP A 18 2.12 -8.25 -0.92
C TRP A 18 0.67 -7.99 -1.34
N GLN A 19 0.45 -7.28 -2.45
CA GLN A 19 -0.87 -7.07 -3.05
C GLN A 19 -1.41 -8.28 -3.82
N PHE A 20 -0.61 -9.34 -4.00
CA PHE A 20 -0.97 -10.55 -4.75
C PHE A 20 -1.09 -11.80 -3.86
N TYR A 21 -1.24 -11.64 -2.54
CA TYR A 21 -1.47 -12.75 -1.62
C TYR A 21 -2.69 -13.61 -2.02
N SER A 22 -2.75 -14.83 -1.50
CA SER A 22 -3.59 -15.90 -2.03
C SER A 22 -5.10 -15.67 -1.85
N ARG A 23 -5.52 -14.88 -0.85
CA ARG A 23 -6.92 -14.60 -0.53
C ARG A 23 -7.23 -13.11 -0.50
N SER A 24 -8.50 -12.75 -0.70
CA SER A 24 -8.91 -11.35 -0.75
C SER A 24 -8.67 -10.64 0.59
N TRP A 25 -8.97 -11.29 1.71
CA TRP A 25 -8.76 -10.71 3.04
C TRP A 25 -7.28 -10.46 3.33
N ASP A 26 -6.38 -11.32 2.86
CA ASP A 26 -4.93 -11.09 2.96
C ASP A 26 -4.48 -9.89 2.12
N ARG A 27 -5.00 -9.76 0.90
CA ARG A 27 -4.70 -8.60 0.04
C ARG A 27 -5.20 -7.31 0.68
N GLU A 28 -6.42 -7.32 1.20
CA GLU A 28 -7.03 -6.18 1.88
C GLU A 28 -6.22 -5.75 3.11
N GLU A 29 -5.85 -6.71 3.96
CA GLU A 29 -5.03 -6.49 5.14
C GLU A 29 -3.65 -5.93 4.77
N ASN A 30 -2.96 -6.57 3.82
CA ASN A 30 -1.63 -6.14 3.39
C ASN A 30 -1.65 -4.74 2.77
N ILE A 31 -2.55 -4.48 1.81
CA ILE A 31 -2.64 -3.19 1.13
C ILE A 31 -2.89 -2.09 2.15
N LYS A 32 -3.84 -2.29 3.07
CA LYS A 32 -4.17 -1.29 4.10
C LYS A 32 -3.00 -1.08 5.06
N GLY A 33 -2.51 -2.16 5.67
CA GLY A 33 -1.48 -2.08 6.72
C GLY A 33 -0.18 -1.46 6.20
N ILE A 34 0.28 -1.89 5.02
CA ILE A 34 1.54 -1.42 4.43
C ILE A 34 1.43 0.04 3.99
N LEU A 35 0.32 0.44 3.38
CA LEU A 35 0.14 1.83 2.94
C LEU A 35 -0.08 2.81 4.10
N ASP A 36 -0.78 2.39 5.16
CA ASP A 36 -0.90 3.20 6.38
C ASP A 36 0.46 3.38 7.06
N ALA A 37 1.26 2.30 7.22
CA ALA A 37 2.61 2.38 7.75
C ALA A 37 3.52 3.29 6.88
N THR A 38 3.40 3.18 5.55
CA THR A 38 4.14 4.07 4.62
C THR A 38 3.78 5.54 4.85
N PHE A 39 2.48 5.85 5.01
CA PHE A 39 1.99 7.19 5.27
C PHE A 39 2.53 7.74 6.60
N GLU A 40 2.46 6.96 7.67
CA GLU A 40 2.98 7.34 9.00
C GLU A 40 4.49 7.66 8.94
N ILE A 41 5.28 6.82 8.25
CA ILE A 41 6.72 7.06 8.06
C ILE A 41 6.97 8.35 7.27
N CYS A 42 6.24 8.57 6.17
CA CYS A 42 6.40 9.76 5.33
C CYS A 42 5.90 11.05 6.00
N THR A 43 5.14 10.95 7.09
CA THR A 43 4.66 12.08 7.89
C THR A 43 5.44 12.24 9.21
N GLY A 44 6.42 11.37 9.47
CA GLY A 44 7.21 11.39 10.70
C GLY A 44 6.43 10.98 11.95
N LYS A 45 5.29 10.31 11.78
CA LYS A 45 4.45 9.81 12.88
C LYS A 45 4.96 8.47 13.38
N HIS A 46 4.56 8.12 14.60
CA HIS A 46 4.83 6.80 15.15
C HIS A 46 4.07 5.75 14.35
N VAL A 47 4.77 4.68 13.97
CA VAL A 47 4.18 3.49 13.34
C VAL A 47 3.95 2.46 14.42
N LYS A 48 2.75 1.89 14.44
CA LYS A 48 2.40 0.81 15.38
C LYS A 48 3.39 -0.36 15.26
N ASP A 49 3.83 -0.93 16.39
CA ASP A 49 4.81 -2.03 16.43
C ASP A 49 4.51 -3.08 17.52
N GLU A 50 3.26 -3.16 17.97
CA GLU A 50 2.82 -3.98 19.11
C GLU A 50 2.80 -5.48 18.78
N THR A 51 2.40 -5.85 17.55
CA THR A 51 2.27 -7.24 17.11
C THR A 51 3.29 -7.62 16.04
N LEU A 52 3.43 -8.92 15.75
CA LEU A 52 4.25 -9.38 14.63
C LEU A 52 3.74 -8.87 13.29
N MET A 53 2.42 -8.75 13.12
CA MET A 53 1.81 -8.19 11.91
C MET A 53 2.11 -6.70 11.77
N ASP A 54 2.05 -5.93 12.87
CA ASP A 54 2.41 -4.52 12.85
C ASP A 54 3.88 -4.34 12.41
N LYS A 55 4.80 -5.18 12.91
CA LYS A 55 6.21 -5.19 12.51
C LYS A 55 6.41 -5.59 11.04
N TYR A 56 5.59 -6.51 10.52
CA TYR A 56 5.57 -6.87 9.10
C TYR A 56 5.16 -5.66 8.24
N PHE A 57 4.04 -5.00 8.56
CA PHE A 57 3.60 -3.81 7.85
C PHE A 57 4.61 -2.67 7.92
N TYR A 58 5.23 -2.45 9.09
CA TYR A 58 6.32 -1.48 9.23
C TYR A 58 7.48 -1.79 8.27
N THR A 59 7.88 -3.05 8.17
CA THR A 59 9.02 -3.45 7.34
C THR A 59 8.77 -3.18 5.86
N GLU A 60 7.63 -3.62 5.34
CA GLU A 60 7.21 -3.39 3.95
C GLU A 60 6.97 -1.90 3.68
N GLY A 61 6.28 -1.21 4.61
CA GLY A 61 5.99 0.22 4.51
C GLY A 61 7.26 1.08 4.54
N LYS A 62 8.26 0.67 5.33
CA LYS A 62 9.59 1.31 5.33
C LYS A 62 10.28 1.12 4.00
N ALA A 63 10.30 -0.10 3.45
CA ALA A 63 10.90 -0.35 2.15
C ALA A 63 10.26 0.53 1.06
N PHE A 64 8.93 0.66 1.08
CA PHE A 64 8.23 1.54 0.15
C PHE A 64 8.47 3.04 0.41
N SER A 65 8.58 3.46 1.67
CA SER A 65 8.92 4.85 2.00
C SER A 65 10.30 5.26 1.48
N GLU A 66 11.29 4.35 1.48
CA GLU A 66 12.62 4.61 0.92
C GLU A 66 12.58 4.74 -0.61
N VAL A 67 11.72 3.95 -1.26
CA VAL A 67 11.43 4.12 -2.69
C VAL A 67 10.78 5.48 -2.96
N ILE A 68 9.79 5.87 -2.17
CA ILE A 68 9.13 7.18 -2.29
C ILE A 68 10.17 8.31 -2.21
N LYS A 69 11.03 8.28 -1.19
CA LYS A 69 12.11 9.28 -1.02
C LYS A 69 13.03 9.36 -2.23
N LYS A 70 13.33 8.22 -2.86
CA LYS A 70 14.29 8.14 -3.98
C LYS A 70 13.68 8.43 -5.35
N LYS A 71 12.46 7.97 -5.60
CA LYS A 71 11.85 7.94 -6.95
C LYS A 71 10.65 8.85 -7.11
N PHE A 72 9.98 9.20 -6.01
CA PHE A 72 8.76 10.01 -6.01
C PHE A 72 8.90 11.20 -5.05
N PRO A 73 9.94 12.05 -5.21
CA PRO A 73 10.20 13.16 -4.28
C PRO A 73 9.01 14.11 -4.15
N TRP A 74 8.20 14.25 -5.21
CA TRP A 74 6.96 15.02 -5.20
C TRP A 74 5.99 14.62 -4.08
N PHE A 75 6.03 13.37 -3.62
CA PHE A 75 5.15 12.90 -2.55
C PHE A 75 5.54 13.52 -1.21
N LEU A 76 6.83 13.76 -0.98
CA LEU A 76 7.32 14.36 0.25
C LEU A 76 6.97 15.85 0.35
N GLU A 77 6.87 16.53 -0.78
CA GLU A 77 6.53 17.96 -0.91
C GLU A 77 5.06 18.26 -0.59
N LEU A 78 4.19 17.24 -0.64
CA LEU A 78 2.77 17.38 -0.33
C LEU A 78 2.53 17.73 1.14
N ASP A 79 1.44 18.40 1.44
CA ASP A 79 0.98 18.46 2.83
C ASP A 79 0.44 17.10 3.32
N GLU A 80 0.16 17.00 4.62
CA GLU A 80 -0.31 15.73 5.20
C GLU A 80 -1.66 15.28 4.61
N SER A 81 -2.58 16.21 4.36
CA SER A 81 -3.91 15.92 3.82
C SER A 81 -3.81 15.40 2.38
N GLU A 82 -2.96 16.04 1.57
CA GLU A 82 -2.66 15.61 0.20
C GLU A 82 -1.97 14.25 0.18
N LYS A 83 -0.98 14.00 1.05
CA LYS A 83 -0.36 12.67 1.21
C LYS A 83 -1.42 11.62 1.53
N LYS A 84 -2.34 11.91 2.47
CA LYS A 84 -3.40 10.97 2.86
C LYS A 84 -4.37 10.72 1.70
N SER A 85 -4.74 11.75 0.95
CA SER A 85 -5.59 11.61 -0.24
C SER A 85 -4.95 10.70 -1.28
N VAL A 86 -3.65 10.89 -1.58
CA VAL A 86 -2.93 10.04 -2.55
C VAL A 86 -2.88 8.58 -2.08
N ILE A 87 -2.60 8.34 -0.80
CA ILE A 87 -2.54 6.99 -0.23
C ILE A 87 -3.92 6.32 -0.27
N ASN A 88 -4.98 7.04 0.07
CA ASN A 88 -6.35 6.51 0.02
C ASN A 88 -6.77 6.15 -1.43
N ASP A 89 -6.50 7.04 -2.38
CA ASP A 89 -6.80 6.80 -3.79
C ASP A 89 -6.00 5.62 -4.35
N LEU A 90 -4.74 5.49 -3.94
CA LEU A 90 -3.87 4.36 -4.28
C LEU A 90 -4.41 3.05 -3.72
N GLN A 91 -4.84 3.04 -2.45
CA GLN A 91 -5.47 1.87 -1.82
C GLN A 91 -6.74 1.46 -2.58
N ILE A 92 -7.63 2.41 -2.88
CA ILE A 92 -8.86 2.15 -3.65
C ILE A 92 -8.53 1.53 -5.00
N LYS A 93 -7.57 2.09 -5.73
CA LYS A 93 -7.17 1.60 -7.05
C LYS A 93 -6.54 0.21 -6.98
N LEU A 94 -5.68 -0.06 -6.00
CA LEU A 94 -5.10 -1.38 -5.80
C LEU A 94 -6.18 -2.42 -5.53
N LEU A 95 -7.08 -2.15 -4.57
CA LEU A 95 -8.18 -3.06 -4.23
C LEU A 95 -9.11 -3.30 -5.41
N ASP A 96 -9.45 -2.25 -6.16
CA ASP A 96 -10.27 -2.38 -7.36
C ASP A 96 -9.64 -3.35 -8.38
N VAL A 97 -8.33 -3.27 -8.61
CA VAL A 97 -7.64 -4.12 -9.59
C VAL A 97 -7.36 -5.53 -9.06
N VAL A 98 -6.81 -5.64 -7.85
CA VAL A 98 -6.28 -6.90 -7.32
C VAL A 98 -7.31 -7.70 -6.53
N VAL A 99 -8.46 -7.12 -6.20
CA VAL A 99 -9.56 -7.80 -5.50
C VAL A 99 -10.85 -7.71 -6.32
N THR A 100 -11.42 -6.51 -6.47
CA THR A 100 -12.79 -6.33 -7.01
C THR A 100 -12.94 -6.82 -8.45
N ARG A 101 -12.03 -6.43 -9.35
CA ARG A 101 -12.05 -6.79 -10.77
C ARG A 101 -11.12 -7.96 -11.11
N SER A 102 -10.47 -8.56 -10.10
CA SER A 102 -9.63 -9.73 -10.33
C SER A 102 -10.50 -10.93 -10.69
N LEU A 103 -10.13 -11.61 -11.78
CA LEU A 103 -10.80 -12.85 -12.21
C LEU A 103 -10.30 -14.09 -11.47
N ASN A 104 -9.41 -13.92 -10.48
CA ASN A 104 -8.93 -15.04 -9.69
C ASN A 104 -10.03 -15.54 -8.73
N ALA A 105 -10.65 -16.67 -9.09
CA ALA A 105 -11.70 -17.30 -8.30
C ALA A 105 -11.21 -17.82 -6.94
N GLU A 106 -9.92 -18.10 -6.79
CA GLU A 106 -9.34 -18.63 -5.54
C GLU A 106 -9.28 -17.59 -4.43
N LEU A 107 -9.45 -16.30 -4.75
CA LEU A 107 -9.44 -15.22 -3.76
C LEU A 107 -10.48 -15.38 -2.66
N LYS A 108 -11.58 -16.07 -2.96
CA LYS A 108 -12.71 -16.27 -2.04
C LYS A 108 -12.74 -17.68 -1.46
N ASN A 109 -11.75 -18.51 -1.75
CA ASN A 109 -11.71 -19.89 -1.24
C ASN A 109 -11.42 -19.88 0.27
N PRO A 110 -12.34 -20.37 1.14
CA PRO A 110 -12.12 -20.36 2.58
C PRO A 110 -10.98 -21.27 3.04
N ASN A 111 -10.58 -22.25 2.22
CA ASN A 111 -9.48 -23.16 2.52
C ASN A 111 -8.19 -22.60 1.92
N TYR A 112 -7.10 -22.61 2.69
CA TYR A 112 -5.76 -22.29 2.18
C TYR A 112 -5.13 -23.45 1.43
#